data_AF-A0A8D2I605-F1
#
_entry.id   AF-A0A8D2I605-F1
#
_cell.length_a   1.000
_cell.length_b   1.000
_cell.length_c   1.000
_cell.angle_alpha   90.00
_cell.angle_beta   90.00
_cell.angle_gamma   90.00
#
_symmetry.space_group_name_H-M   'P 1'
#
loop_
_entity.id
_entity.type
_entity.pdbx_description
1 polymer ?
#
loop_
_entity_poly.entity_id
_entity_poly.type
_entity_poly.pdbx_seq_one_letter_code
_entity_poly.pdbx_strand_id
1 'polypeptide(L)'
;MSSYEFSPVRSGEEPCCRISKKALIGFGVGLLVVSLVVVVAVVVLKVRSPPELLEWHGRGTTSHFSEIVLGRCFTYTQLIRPELRDQDCRKILDAFKSAFLSKNPCNITKEDYQPLLKLDTQTIACNKTLFWSKLKDLVHQYTGVQQELVTLEDTLLGYMADRLTWCGDPSTSDLNYQSCPHWRNDCSNNPGSVFWKAISQKFAEAACGVVQVMLNGSLTEPFDKNSVFGSVEIFNLRPEKVHTVQVWVMQDIGKGPSDSCSGSSLNELKLIVNKRNMTFVCQNNYRPARFVQCVKNPEHPSCRSKI
;
A
#
# COMPACT_ATOMS: atom_id res chain seq x y z
N MET A 1 -21.59 -4.78 120.29
CA MET A 1 -21.87 -6.15 119.80
C MET A 1 -22.11 -6.03 118.31
N SER A 2 -21.09 -6.30 117.50
CA SER A 2 -20.92 -7.55 116.72
C SER A 2 -21.78 -7.50 115.42
N SER A 3 -21.28 -7.64 114.20
CA SER A 3 -20.10 -8.36 113.71
C SER A 3 -19.74 -7.88 112.29
N TYR A 4 -18.48 -8.11 111.93
CA TYR A 4 -17.81 -7.84 110.66
C TYR A 4 -18.31 -8.71 109.48
N GLU A 5 -18.14 -8.23 108.24
CA GLU A 5 -17.44 -9.00 107.19
C GLU A 5 -17.01 -8.13 105.98
N PHE A 6 -15.90 -8.52 105.36
CA PHE A 6 -15.03 -7.77 104.44
C PHE A 6 -15.20 -8.15 102.95
N SER A 7 -14.63 -7.32 102.07
CA SER A 7 -14.00 -7.64 100.74
C SER A 7 -14.73 -7.12 99.46
N PRO A 8 -14.07 -7.04 98.27
CA PRO A 8 -13.35 -5.85 97.82
C PRO A 8 -13.62 -5.40 96.36
N VAL A 9 -13.01 -4.27 96.03
CA VAL A 9 -12.72 -3.58 94.74
C VAL A 9 -12.86 -4.38 93.42
N ARG A 10 -13.40 -3.72 92.38
CA ARG A 10 -13.04 -4.00 90.98
C ARG A 10 -12.95 -2.70 90.15
N SER A 11 -11.73 -2.34 89.76
CA SER A 11 -11.47 -1.45 88.62
C SER A 11 -11.66 -2.25 87.32
N GLY A 12 -12.26 -1.65 86.31
CA GLY A 12 -12.33 -2.24 84.97
C GLY A 12 -12.63 -1.18 83.94
N GLU A 13 -11.61 -0.81 83.18
CA GLU A 13 -11.64 0.09 82.03
C GLU A 13 -12.65 -0.36 80.97
N GLU A 14 -13.37 0.60 80.39
CA GLU A 14 -14.34 0.42 79.32
C GLU A 14 -13.67 0.12 77.95
N PRO A 15 -14.16 -0.88 77.18
CA PRO A 15 -13.95 -0.93 75.75
C PRO A 15 -15.16 -0.33 75.00
N CYS A 16 -14.91 0.77 74.29
CA CYS A 16 -15.87 1.42 73.40
C CYS A 16 -16.37 0.49 72.26
N CYS A 17 -17.69 0.54 72.07
CA CYS A 17 -18.45 0.20 70.85
C CYS A 17 -18.38 -1.25 70.30
N ARG A 18 -19.36 -2.08 70.71
CA ARG A 18 -19.64 -3.40 70.13
C ARG A 18 -20.50 -3.25 68.86
N ILE A 19 -19.88 -3.25 67.68
CA ILE A 19 -20.60 -3.22 66.38
C ILE A 19 -21.54 -4.43 66.29
N SER A 20 -22.84 -4.18 66.05
CA SER A 20 -23.87 -5.22 65.94
C SER A 20 -23.56 -6.21 64.80
N LYS A 21 -23.75 -7.52 65.03
CA LYS A 21 -23.56 -8.58 64.02
C LYS A 21 -24.32 -8.29 62.71
N LYS A 22 -25.48 -7.60 62.79
CA LYS A 22 -26.26 -7.17 61.62
C LYS A 22 -25.55 -6.09 60.79
N ALA A 23 -24.86 -5.15 61.45
CA ALA A 23 -24.05 -4.15 60.77
C ALA A 23 -22.84 -4.81 60.08
N LEU A 24 -22.19 -5.78 60.74
CA LEU A 24 -21.08 -6.54 60.16
C LEU A 24 -21.49 -7.31 58.88
N ILE A 25 -22.66 -7.94 58.89
CA ILE A 25 -23.23 -8.62 57.71
C ILE A 25 -23.58 -7.60 56.62
N GLY A 26 -24.19 -6.47 56.98
CA GLY A 26 -24.50 -5.38 56.03
C GLY A 26 -23.25 -4.80 55.36
N PHE A 27 -22.16 -4.60 56.11
CA PHE A 27 -20.86 -4.19 55.57
C PHE A 27 -20.27 -5.26 54.65
N GLY A 28 -20.33 -6.54 55.03
CA GLY A 28 -19.85 -7.64 54.20
C GLY A 28 -20.61 -7.78 52.87
N VAL A 29 -21.94 -7.69 52.91
CA VAL A 29 -22.80 -7.70 51.71
C VAL A 29 -22.57 -6.45 50.86
N GLY A 30 -22.43 -5.27 51.47
CA GLY A 30 -22.11 -4.03 50.76
C GLY A 30 -20.76 -4.10 50.04
N LEU A 31 -19.71 -4.63 50.68
CA LEU A 31 -18.39 -4.84 50.06
C LEU A 31 -18.44 -5.84 48.90
N LEU A 32 -19.24 -6.91 49.02
CA LEU A 32 -19.44 -7.87 47.92
C LEU A 32 -20.17 -7.24 46.73
N VAL A 33 -21.17 -6.39 46.96
CA VAL A 33 -21.86 -5.70 45.87
C VAL A 33 -20.93 -4.70 45.19
N VAL A 34 -20.16 -3.92 45.95
CA VAL A 34 -19.18 -2.98 45.40
C VAL A 34 -18.10 -3.70 44.58
N SER A 35 -17.57 -4.82 45.09
CA SER A 35 -16.57 -5.59 44.34
C SER A 35 -17.15 -6.16 43.05
N LEU A 36 -18.40 -6.64 43.06
CA LEU A 36 -19.09 -7.14 41.87
C LEU A 36 -19.28 -6.01 40.84
N VAL A 37 -19.71 -4.82 41.27
CA VAL A 37 -19.87 -3.66 40.39
C VAL A 37 -18.54 -3.22 39.78
N VAL A 38 -17.46 -3.21 40.55
CA VAL A 38 -16.11 -2.88 40.05
C VAL A 38 -15.65 -3.91 39.02
N VAL A 39 -15.85 -5.22 39.29
CA VAL A 39 -15.49 -6.28 38.34
C VAL A 39 -16.29 -6.14 37.04
N VAL A 40 -17.60 -5.91 37.13
CA VAL A 40 -18.45 -5.69 35.95
C VAL A 40 -18.00 -4.45 35.18
N ALA A 41 -17.71 -3.34 35.86
CA ALA A 41 -17.22 -2.13 35.23
C ALA A 41 -15.87 -2.34 34.52
N VAL A 42 -14.93 -3.06 35.14
CA VAL A 42 -13.62 -3.38 34.54
C VAL A 42 -13.78 -4.30 33.32
N VAL A 43 -14.68 -5.30 33.40
CA VAL A 43 -14.98 -6.17 32.26
C VAL A 43 -15.61 -5.38 31.12
N VAL A 44 -16.60 -4.52 31.41
CA VAL A 44 -17.24 -3.67 30.40
C VAL A 44 -16.25 -2.69 29.79
N LEU A 45 -15.34 -2.10 30.57
CA LEU A 45 -14.28 -1.22 30.07
C LEU A 45 -13.29 -1.98 29.19
N LYS A 46 -12.85 -3.18 29.59
CA LYS A 46 -11.98 -4.03 28.75
C LYS A 46 -12.64 -4.49 27.45
N VAL A 47 -13.93 -4.78 27.48
CA VAL A 47 -14.71 -5.17 26.29
C VAL A 47 -14.98 -3.97 25.37
N ARG A 48 -15.02 -2.75 25.93
CA ARG A 48 -15.23 -1.50 25.17
C ARG A 48 -13.95 -0.82 24.71
N SER A 49 -12.78 -1.23 25.17
CA SER A 49 -11.52 -0.73 24.62
C SER A 49 -11.46 -1.08 23.14
N PRO A 50 -11.22 -0.10 22.24
CA PRO A 50 -10.96 -0.39 20.84
C PRO A 50 -9.82 -1.42 20.72
N PRO A 51 -9.87 -2.35 19.76
CA PRO A 51 -8.73 -3.21 19.49
C PRO A 51 -7.48 -2.34 19.27
N GLU A 52 -6.42 -2.65 20.00
CA GLU A 52 -5.13 -2.01 19.77
C GLU A 52 -4.61 -2.50 18.41
N LEU A 53 -4.54 -1.59 17.45
CA LEU A 53 -4.09 -1.90 16.10
C LEU A 53 -2.58 -2.18 16.11
N LEU A 54 -2.13 -3.04 15.20
CA LEU A 54 -0.70 -3.26 14.99
C LEU A 54 -0.04 -1.98 14.48
N GLU A 55 1.11 -1.64 15.07
CA GLU A 55 1.95 -0.51 14.66
C GLU A 55 3.05 -0.94 13.68
N TRP A 56 3.38 -0.06 12.74
CA TRP A 56 4.30 -0.32 11.63
C TRP A 56 5.17 0.90 11.30
N HIS A 57 6.25 0.68 10.55
CA HIS A 57 7.20 1.75 10.20
C HIS A 57 6.79 2.57 8.96
N GLY A 58 5.78 2.14 8.22
CA GLY A 58 5.27 2.84 7.05
C GLY A 58 4.11 3.79 7.37
N ARG A 59 3.82 4.70 6.44
CA ARG A 59 2.66 5.60 6.53
C ARG A 59 1.37 4.77 6.62
N GLY A 60 0.44 5.20 7.45
CA GLY A 60 -0.88 4.60 7.53
C GLY A 60 -1.69 4.73 6.24
N THR A 61 -2.88 4.13 6.27
CA THR A 61 -3.83 4.23 5.17
C THR A 61 -4.10 5.69 4.81
N THR A 62 -4.19 5.99 3.51
CA THR A 62 -4.48 7.35 3.03
C THR A 62 -5.85 7.81 3.53
N SER A 63 -5.94 9.03 4.07
CA SER A 63 -7.23 9.59 4.52
C SER A 63 -8.26 9.57 3.38
N HIS A 64 -9.51 9.22 3.70
CA HIS A 64 -10.60 9.05 2.71
C HIS A 64 -10.30 8.03 1.60
N PHE A 65 -9.52 6.98 1.92
CA PHE A 65 -9.13 5.94 0.94
C PHE A 65 -10.31 5.40 0.12
N SER A 66 -11.42 5.04 0.79
CA SER A 66 -12.57 4.42 0.10
C SER A 66 -13.22 5.40 -0.87
N GLU A 67 -13.37 6.66 -0.47
CA GLU A 67 -13.97 7.73 -1.25
C GLU A 67 -13.09 8.13 -2.43
N ILE A 68 -11.78 8.20 -2.24
CA ILE A 68 -10.82 8.48 -3.31
C ILE A 68 -10.84 7.35 -4.35
N VAL A 69 -10.76 6.09 -3.92
CA VAL A 69 -10.81 4.93 -4.84
C VAL A 69 -12.12 4.92 -5.62
N LEU A 70 -13.25 5.12 -4.94
CA LEU A 70 -14.57 5.14 -5.57
C LEU A 70 -14.70 6.29 -6.58
N GLY A 71 -14.29 7.51 -6.18
CA GLY A 71 -14.32 8.69 -7.06
C GLY A 71 -13.43 8.52 -8.30
N ARG A 72 -12.25 7.93 -8.13
CA ARG A 72 -11.34 7.61 -9.24
C ARG A 72 -11.93 6.54 -10.16
N CYS A 73 -12.56 5.50 -9.61
CA CYS A 73 -13.23 4.49 -10.41
C CYS A 73 -14.32 5.11 -11.30
N PHE A 74 -15.19 5.94 -10.73
CA PHE A 74 -16.23 6.63 -11.50
C PHE A 74 -15.64 7.58 -12.53
N THR A 75 -14.62 8.35 -12.16
CA THR A 75 -13.94 9.25 -13.10
C THR A 75 -13.39 8.46 -14.29
N TYR A 76 -12.71 7.35 -14.02
CA TYR A 76 -12.11 6.51 -15.04
C TYR A 76 -13.15 5.88 -15.96
N THR A 77 -14.14 5.20 -15.40
CA THR A 77 -15.17 4.46 -16.16
C THR A 77 -16.17 5.36 -16.88
N GLN A 78 -16.52 6.51 -16.30
CA GLN A 78 -17.56 7.37 -16.86
C GLN A 78 -17.01 8.44 -17.82
N LEU A 79 -15.81 8.98 -17.53
CA LEU A 79 -15.25 10.13 -18.24
C LEU A 79 -14.03 9.78 -19.11
N ILE A 80 -13.12 8.93 -18.62
CA ILE A 80 -11.84 8.65 -19.31
C ILE A 80 -11.97 7.49 -20.31
N ARG A 81 -12.64 6.40 -19.91
CA ARG A 81 -12.85 5.17 -20.70
C ARG A 81 -14.33 4.81 -20.77
N PRO A 82 -15.12 5.51 -21.62
CA PRO A 82 -16.55 5.27 -21.77
C PRO A 82 -16.91 3.80 -22.11
N GLU A 83 -15.97 3.04 -22.69
CA GLU A 83 -16.10 1.62 -22.95
C GLU A 83 -16.20 0.74 -21.69
N LEU A 84 -15.89 1.27 -20.49
CA LEU A 84 -15.98 0.57 -19.20
C LEU A 84 -17.14 1.07 -18.33
N ARG A 85 -18.12 1.78 -18.89
CA ARG A 85 -19.21 2.43 -18.13
C ARG A 85 -20.10 1.46 -17.35
N ASP A 86 -20.18 0.21 -17.79
CA ASP A 86 -20.94 -0.88 -17.18
C ASP A 86 -20.25 -1.50 -15.96
N GLN A 87 -18.98 -1.15 -15.70
CA GLN A 87 -18.28 -1.65 -14.53
C GLN A 87 -18.86 -1.10 -13.21
N ASP A 88 -19.10 -2.02 -12.27
CA ASP A 88 -19.63 -1.69 -10.94
C ASP A 88 -18.50 -1.25 -10.00
N CYS A 89 -18.32 0.07 -9.89
CA CYS A 89 -17.30 0.67 -9.02
C CYS A 89 -17.47 0.35 -7.53
N ARG A 90 -18.69 0.08 -7.04
CA ARG A 90 -18.90 -0.35 -5.64
C ARG A 90 -18.37 -1.76 -5.46
N LYS A 91 -18.73 -2.67 -6.35
CA LYS A 91 -18.24 -4.06 -6.35
C LYS A 91 -16.72 -4.14 -6.48
N ILE A 92 -16.12 -3.28 -7.30
CA ILE A 92 -14.66 -3.18 -7.45
C ILE A 92 -14.01 -2.71 -6.14
N LEU A 93 -14.54 -1.66 -5.50
CA LEU A 93 -14.04 -1.19 -4.20
C LEU A 93 -14.16 -2.29 -3.12
N ASP A 94 -15.28 -3.00 -3.07
CA ASP A 94 -15.50 -4.07 -2.11
C ASP A 94 -14.51 -5.22 -2.33
N ALA A 95 -14.31 -5.64 -3.58
CA ALA A 95 -13.32 -6.65 -3.93
C ALA A 95 -11.90 -6.20 -3.58
N PHE A 96 -11.57 -4.93 -3.81
CA PHE A 96 -10.27 -4.36 -3.41
C PHE A 96 -10.09 -4.44 -1.89
N LYS A 97 -11.04 -3.94 -1.11
CA LYS A 97 -10.96 -3.95 0.36
C LYS A 97 -10.91 -5.37 0.93
N SER A 98 -11.67 -6.30 0.37
CA SER A 98 -11.70 -7.71 0.80
C SER A 98 -10.34 -8.42 0.69
N ALA A 99 -9.43 -7.92 -0.14
CA ALA A 99 -8.11 -8.50 -0.30
C ALA A 99 -7.25 -8.36 0.96
N PHE A 100 -7.47 -7.32 1.79
CA PHE A 100 -6.55 -6.99 2.88
C PHE A 100 -7.22 -6.64 4.22
N LEU A 101 -8.52 -6.38 4.26
CA LEU A 101 -9.23 -6.14 5.53
C LEU A 101 -9.33 -7.42 6.36
N SER A 102 -9.30 -7.27 7.70
CA SER A 102 -9.36 -8.38 8.65
C SER A 102 -8.31 -9.46 8.42
N LYS A 103 -7.14 -9.07 7.89
CA LYS A 103 -6.00 -9.94 7.64
C LYS A 103 -4.75 -9.34 8.25
N ASN A 104 -3.78 -10.19 8.58
CA ASN A 104 -2.45 -9.72 8.95
C ASN A 104 -1.82 -9.04 7.72
N PRO A 105 -1.45 -7.74 7.81
CA PRO A 105 -0.95 -6.99 6.67
C PRO A 105 0.48 -7.40 6.25
N CYS A 106 1.11 -8.39 6.87
CA CYS A 106 2.34 -9.02 6.38
C CYS A 106 2.16 -10.39 5.73
N ASN A 107 0.92 -10.92 5.72
CA ASN A 107 0.59 -12.23 5.15
C ASN A 107 -0.34 -12.12 3.94
N ILE A 108 -0.26 -11.01 3.18
CA ILE A 108 -1.08 -10.84 1.98
C ILE A 108 -0.48 -11.63 0.82
N THR A 109 -1.35 -12.26 0.03
CA THR A 109 -0.99 -13.09 -1.11
C THR A 109 -1.59 -12.56 -2.40
N LYS A 110 -1.10 -13.05 -3.54
CA LYS A 110 -1.66 -12.66 -4.85
C LYS A 110 -3.10 -13.17 -4.99
N GLU A 111 -3.39 -14.31 -4.39
CA GLU A 111 -4.68 -14.99 -4.34
C GLU A 111 -5.75 -14.09 -3.72
N ASP A 112 -5.38 -13.32 -2.69
CA ASP A 112 -6.27 -12.37 -2.05
C ASP A 112 -6.80 -11.29 -2.99
N TYR A 113 -6.00 -10.86 -3.97
CA TYR A 113 -6.40 -9.87 -4.98
C TYR A 113 -7.07 -10.48 -6.22
N GLN A 114 -7.11 -11.81 -6.37
CA GLN A 114 -7.72 -12.45 -7.55
C GLN A 114 -9.18 -12.06 -7.80
N PRO A 115 -10.05 -11.92 -6.78
CA PRO A 115 -11.40 -11.44 -6.99
C PRO A 115 -11.45 -10.06 -7.66
N LEU A 116 -10.57 -9.13 -7.24
CA LEU A 116 -10.46 -7.81 -7.85
C LEU A 116 -9.96 -7.91 -9.30
N LEU A 117 -8.90 -8.69 -9.55
CA LEU A 117 -8.31 -8.84 -10.89
C LEU A 117 -9.31 -9.42 -11.91
N LYS A 118 -10.27 -10.24 -11.46
CA LYS A 118 -11.32 -10.82 -12.32
C LYS A 118 -12.40 -9.82 -12.71
N LEU A 119 -12.59 -8.75 -11.94
CA LEU A 119 -13.56 -7.68 -12.26
C LEU A 119 -13.02 -6.70 -13.30
N ASP A 120 -11.71 -6.60 -13.42
CA ASP A 120 -11.06 -5.76 -14.42
C ASP A 120 -11.12 -6.42 -15.81
N THR A 121 -12.07 -5.95 -16.62
CA THR A 121 -12.29 -6.36 -18.01
C THR A 121 -11.51 -5.52 -19.03
N GLN A 122 -10.68 -4.57 -18.58
CA GLN A 122 -9.99 -3.66 -19.47
C GLN A 122 -9.02 -4.40 -20.40
N THR A 123 -9.08 -4.07 -21.69
CA THR A 123 -8.13 -4.53 -22.71
C THR A 123 -7.15 -3.42 -23.07
N ILE A 124 -5.91 -3.78 -23.36
CA ILE A 124 -4.86 -2.85 -23.78
C ILE A 124 -4.51 -3.13 -25.24
N ALA A 125 -4.51 -2.10 -26.08
CA ALA A 125 -4.15 -2.23 -27.48
C ALA A 125 -2.64 -2.57 -27.64
N CYS A 126 -2.31 -3.36 -28.66
CA CYS A 126 -0.91 -3.68 -28.95
C CYS A 126 -0.10 -2.42 -29.30
N ASN A 127 1.21 -2.50 -29.02
CA ASN A 127 2.19 -1.44 -29.22
C ASN A 127 2.01 -0.20 -28.34
N LYS A 128 1.12 -0.25 -27.34
CA LYS A 128 0.79 0.91 -26.49
C LYS A 128 1.34 0.86 -25.06
N THR A 129 1.85 -0.29 -24.59
CA THR A 129 2.27 -0.44 -23.19
C THR A 129 3.61 0.22 -22.89
N LEU A 130 3.63 1.14 -21.92
CA LEU A 130 4.83 1.79 -21.42
C LEU A 130 5.10 1.39 -19.98
N PHE A 131 6.12 0.57 -19.78
CA PHE A 131 6.65 0.23 -18.46
C PHE A 131 7.66 1.30 -18.01
N TRP A 132 7.92 1.37 -16.72
CA TRP A 132 8.89 2.33 -16.20
C TRP A 132 9.50 1.87 -14.88
N SER A 133 10.72 2.34 -14.59
CA SER A 133 11.37 2.10 -13.30
C SER A 133 12.04 3.37 -12.77
N LYS A 134 11.68 3.75 -11.54
CA LYS A 134 12.23 4.90 -10.82
C LYS A 134 12.13 6.24 -11.60
N LEU A 135 11.09 6.41 -12.43
CA LEU A 135 10.82 7.60 -13.29
C LEU A 135 9.34 8.04 -13.35
N LYS A 136 8.56 7.76 -12.30
CA LYS A 136 7.10 7.99 -12.27
C LYS A 136 6.66 9.37 -12.76
N ASP A 137 7.31 10.43 -12.28
CA ASP A 137 6.87 11.78 -12.61
C ASP A 137 7.11 12.14 -14.08
N LEU A 138 8.22 11.68 -14.67
CA LEU A 138 8.50 11.92 -16.09
C LEU A 138 7.58 11.10 -16.98
N VAL A 139 7.37 9.82 -16.66
CA VAL A 139 6.54 8.95 -17.50
C VAL A 139 5.10 9.43 -17.55
N HIS A 140 4.52 9.87 -16.42
CA HIS A 140 3.16 10.40 -16.35
C HIS A 140 3.02 11.78 -17.00
N GLN A 141 4.05 12.62 -16.96
CA GLN A 141 4.08 13.86 -17.75
C GLN A 141 4.12 13.55 -19.25
N TYR A 142 4.87 12.52 -19.64
CA TYR A 142 4.97 12.12 -21.04
C TYR A 142 3.67 11.52 -21.56
N THR A 143 3.03 10.59 -20.84
CA THR A 143 1.73 10.01 -21.26
C THR A 143 0.57 11.00 -21.17
N GLY A 144 0.67 12.02 -20.30
CA GLY A 144 -0.27 13.14 -20.31
C GLY A 144 -0.30 13.92 -21.63
N VAL A 145 0.82 13.95 -22.36
CA VAL A 145 0.94 14.58 -23.69
C VAL A 145 0.77 13.54 -24.81
N GLN A 146 1.37 12.36 -24.67
CA GLN A 146 1.27 11.25 -25.62
C GLN A 146 0.26 10.22 -25.12
N GLN A 147 -1.02 10.52 -25.33
CA GLN A 147 -2.14 9.75 -24.79
C GLN A 147 -2.31 8.35 -25.41
N GLU A 148 -1.58 8.05 -26.48
CA GLU A 148 -1.61 6.73 -27.08
C GLU A 148 -0.87 5.67 -26.26
N LEU A 149 0.11 6.07 -25.46
CA LEU A 149 0.86 5.16 -24.60
C LEU A 149 0.20 5.06 -23.23
N VAL A 150 0.16 3.84 -22.70
CA VAL A 150 -0.55 3.49 -21.48
C VAL A 150 0.46 2.93 -20.50
N THR A 151 0.64 3.57 -19.36
CA THR A 151 1.34 3.00 -18.20
C THR A 151 0.38 2.16 -17.36
N LEU A 152 0.91 1.41 -16.39
CA LEU A 152 0.08 0.68 -15.43
C LEU A 152 -0.91 1.62 -14.72
N GLU A 153 -0.48 2.81 -14.32
CA GLU A 153 -1.34 3.80 -13.66
C GLU A 153 -2.36 4.46 -14.59
N ASP A 154 -2.23 4.29 -15.91
CA ASP A 154 -3.23 4.71 -16.89
C ASP A 154 -4.32 3.65 -17.12
N THR A 155 -4.22 2.48 -16.46
CA THR A 155 -5.27 1.43 -16.40
C THR A 155 -6.22 1.66 -15.23
N LEU A 156 -7.41 1.05 -15.23
CA LEU A 156 -8.41 1.24 -14.17
C LEU A 156 -7.86 0.95 -12.76
N LEU A 157 -7.28 -0.24 -12.56
CA LEU A 157 -6.78 -0.65 -11.24
C LEU A 157 -5.58 0.22 -10.80
N GLY A 158 -4.67 0.52 -11.72
CA GLY A 158 -3.52 1.38 -11.43
C GLY A 158 -3.96 2.81 -11.09
N TYR A 159 -4.88 3.38 -11.87
CA TYR A 159 -5.41 4.73 -11.67
C TYR A 159 -6.08 4.89 -10.30
N MET A 160 -6.92 3.93 -9.91
CA MET A 160 -7.59 3.93 -8.61
C MET A 160 -6.60 3.91 -7.44
N ALA A 161 -5.54 3.10 -7.53
CA ALA A 161 -4.59 2.89 -6.45
C ALA A 161 -3.41 3.89 -6.45
N ASP A 162 -3.27 4.70 -7.51
CA ASP A 162 -2.07 5.51 -7.71
C ASP A 162 -1.78 6.46 -6.54
N ARG A 163 -0.55 6.41 -6.03
CA ARG A 163 -0.04 7.20 -4.87
C ARG A 163 -0.79 6.96 -3.55
N LEU A 164 -1.66 5.95 -3.45
CA LEU A 164 -2.33 5.60 -2.22
C LEU A 164 -1.51 4.62 -1.37
N THR A 165 -1.80 4.58 -0.08
CA THR A 165 -1.31 3.60 0.88
C THR A 165 -2.50 3.03 1.65
N TRP A 166 -2.51 1.73 1.92
CA TRP A 166 -3.61 1.06 2.61
C TRP A 166 -3.14 -0.21 3.30
N CYS A 167 -3.77 -0.51 4.42
CA CYS A 167 -3.70 -1.79 5.10
C CYS A 167 -4.88 -1.96 6.04
N GLY A 168 -5.19 -3.20 6.37
CA GLY A 168 -6.12 -3.56 7.42
C GLY A 168 -5.37 -3.99 8.68
N ASP A 169 -6.11 -4.58 9.60
CA ASP A 169 -5.58 -5.19 10.80
C ASP A 169 -6.36 -6.50 11.07
N PRO A 170 -5.71 -7.58 11.56
CA PRO A 170 -6.42 -8.83 11.85
C PRO A 170 -7.47 -8.71 12.97
N SER A 171 -7.40 -7.68 13.81
CA SER A 171 -8.30 -7.48 14.95
C SER A 171 -9.60 -6.72 14.61
N THR A 172 -9.70 -6.12 13.41
CA THR A 172 -10.85 -5.31 13.00
C THR A 172 -11.18 -5.47 11.50
N SER A 173 -12.39 -5.06 11.11
CA SER A 173 -12.78 -4.86 9.71
C SER A 173 -12.43 -3.47 9.18
N ASP A 174 -11.82 -2.61 10.01
CA ASP A 174 -11.48 -1.25 9.64
C ASP A 174 -10.09 -1.12 9.02
N LEU A 175 -9.85 0.03 8.40
CA LEU A 175 -8.56 0.42 7.86
C LEU A 175 -7.64 0.90 8.99
N ASN A 176 -6.36 0.53 8.92
CA ASN A 176 -5.36 1.08 9.82
C ASN A 176 -4.83 2.40 9.24
N TYR A 177 -5.30 3.52 9.80
CA TYR A 177 -4.88 4.87 9.42
C TYR A 177 -3.62 5.35 10.17
N GLN A 178 -3.20 4.65 11.22
CA GLN A 178 -2.05 5.03 12.03
C GLN A 178 -0.75 4.68 11.31
N SER A 179 -0.62 3.43 10.86
CA SER A 179 0.59 2.94 10.19
C SER A 179 0.31 1.72 9.33
N CYS A 180 1.15 1.47 8.33
CA CYS A 180 1.10 0.25 7.49
C CYS A 180 2.51 -0.33 7.32
N PRO A 181 2.66 -1.65 7.05
CA PRO A 181 3.97 -2.26 6.91
C PRO A 181 4.81 -1.63 5.79
N HIS A 182 6.02 -1.20 6.13
CA HIS A 182 7.01 -0.76 5.17
C HIS A 182 7.73 -1.96 4.54
N TRP A 183 7.84 -1.96 3.21
CA TRP A 183 8.34 -3.12 2.46
C TRP A 183 9.77 -3.57 2.80
N ARG A 184 10.63 -2.68 3.30
CA ARG A 184 12.00 -3.00 3.75
C ARG A 184 12.12 -3.29 5.23
N ASN A 185 11.35 -2.57 6.05
CA ASN A 185 11.59 -2.50 7.50
C ASN A 185 10.67 -3.47 8.26
N ASP A 186 9.56 -3.87 7.63
CA ASP A 186 8.56 -4.76 8.22
C ASP A 186 8.47 -6.05 7.40
N CYS A 187 7.89 -5.97 6.20
CA CYS A 187 7.66 -7.15 5.36
C CYS A 187 7.40 -6.80 3.89
N SER A 188 7.93 -7.62 2.98
CA SER A 188 7.78 -7.43 1.53
C SER A 188 6.40 -7.85 0.98
N ASN A 189 5.67 -8.69 1.72
CA ASN A 189 4.33 -9.19 1.37
C ASN A 189 3.21 -8.38 2.05
N ASN A 190 3.30 -7.06 1.95
CA ASN A 190 2.27 -6.14 2.43
C ASN A 190 1.20 -5.83 1.37
N PRO A 191 0.00 -5.33 1.74
CA PRO A 191 -1.12 -5.15 0.82
C PRO A 191 -0.77 -4.37 -0.44
N GLY A 192 -0.06 -3.24 -0.30
CA GLY A 192 0.35 -2.42 -1.42
C GLY A 192 1.37 -3.11 -2.31
N SER A 193 2.41 -3.72 -1.73
CA SER A 193 3.46 -4.40 -2.50
C SER A 193 2.92 -5.59 -3.29
N VAL A 194 2.02 -6.37 -2.70
CA VAL A 194 1.39 -7.51 -3.36
C VAL A 194 0.42 -7.05 -4.45
N PHE A 195 -0.38 -6.01 -4.19
CA PHE A 195 -1.26 -5.42 -5.19
C PHE A 195 -0.49 -5.00 -6.45
N TRP A 196 0.55 -4.18 -6.30
CA TRP A 196 1.32 -3.67 -7.43
C TRP A 196 1.99 -4.81 -8.20
N LYS A 197 2.58 -5.80 -7.52
CA LYS A 197 3.11 -7.01 -8.19
C LYS A 197 2.02 -7.76 -8.98
N ALA A 198 0.83 -7.90 -8.42
CA ALA A 198 -0.26 -8.64 -9.05
C ALA A 198 -0.79 -7.94 -10.32
N ILE A 199 -1.01 -6.62 -10.27
CA ILE A 199 -1.47 -5.86 -11.44
C ILE A 199 -0.35 -5.64 -12.47
N SER A 200 0.91 -5.47 -12.04
CA SER A 200 2.08 -5.43 -12.92
C SER A 200 2.23 -6.71 -13.73
N GLN A 201 2.04 -7.87 -13.09
CA GLN A 201 2.03 -9.15 -13.80
C GLN A 201 0.90 -9.19 -14.85
N LYS A 202 -0.34 -8.86 -14.47
CA LYS A 202 -1.47 -8.84 -15.41
C LYS A 202 -1.23 -7.90 -16.59
N PHE A 203 -0.66 -6.72 -16.34
CA PHE A 203 -0.30 -5.73 -17.35
C PHE A 203 0.78 -6.24 -18.32
N ALA A 204 1.81 -6.91 -17.80
CA ALA A 204 2.85 -7.55 -18.60
C ALA A 204 2.32 -8.70 -19.47
N GLU A 205 1.42 -9.53 -18.94
CA GLU A 205 0.82 -10.63 -19.69
C GLU A 205 -0.12 -10.16 -20.81
N ALA A 206 -0.71 -8.97 -20.66
CA ALA A 206 -1.58 -8.35 -21.65
C ALA A 206 -0.81 -7.63 -22.78
N ALA A 207 0.48 -7.34 -22.57
CA ALA A 207 1.30 -6.62 -23.53
C ALA A 207 1.49 -7.40 -24.85
N CYS A 208 1.55 -6.67 -25.97
CA CYS A 208 1.77 -7.24 -27.30
C CYS A 208 2.40 -6.22 -28.25
N GLY A 209 3.10 -6.72 -29.27
CA GLY A 209 3.80 -5.91 -30.26
C GLY A 209 5.13 -5.38 -29.75
N VAL A 210 5.34 -4.07 -29.89
CA VAL A 210 6.47 -3.33 -29.33
C VAL A 210 6.10 -2.82 -27.94
N VAL A 211 6.87 -3.25 -26.95
CA VAL A 211 6.73 -2.78 -25.56
C VAL A 211 7.75 -1.68 -25.31
N GLN A 212 7.31 -0.55 -24.78
CA GLN A 212 8.19 0.55 -24.40
C GLN A 212 8.55 0.47 -22.90
N VAL A 213 9.77 0.85 -22.55
CA VAL A 213 10.26 0.88 -21.16
C VAL A 213 11.04 2.16 -20.92
N MET A 214 10.67 2.95 -19.92
CA MET A 214 11.41 4.16 -19.53
C MET A 214 12.21 3.94 -18.24
N LEU A 215 13.54 4.06 -18.30
CA LEU A 215 14.45 3.79 -17.17
C LEU A 215 15.22 5.04 -16.76
N ASN A 216 15.47 5.17 -15.45
CA ASN A 216 16.19 6.31 -14.88
C ASN A 216 17.70 6.23 -15.16
N GLY A 217 18.15 6.93 -16.20
CA GLY A 217 19.57 7.09 -16.51
C GLY A 217 20.33 7.94 -15.50
N SER A 218 19.65 8.69 -14.61
CA SER A 218 20.27 9.45 -13.53
C SER A 218 20.64 8.61 -12.29
N LEU A 219 20.51 7.28 -12.37
CA LEU A 219 20.96 6.33 -11.36
C LEU A 219 22.21 5.57 -11.81
N THR A 220 22.96 5.01 -10.86
CA THR A 220 24.10 4.12 -11.14
C THR A 220 23.67 2.87 -11.89
N GLU A 221 22.48 2.35 -11.58
CA GLU A 221 21.87 1.18 -12.21
C GLU A 221 20.42 1.52 -12.61
N PRO A 222 20.19 1.94 -13.86
CA PRO A 222 18.84 2.20 -14.38
C PRO A 222 17.96 0.95 -14.39
N PHE A 223 18.57 -0.22 -14.60
CA PHE A 223 17.91 -1.51 -14.46
C PHE A 223 18.31 -2.18 -13.15
N ASP A 224 17.31 -2.65 -12.40
CA ASP A 224 17.48 -3.34 -11.13
C ASP A 224 16.63 -4.62 -11.16
N LYS A 225 17.30 -5.78 -11.14
CA LYS A 225 16.65 -7.10 -11.20
C LYS A 225 15.67 -7.36 -10.06
N ASN A 226 15.82 -6.65 -8.94
CA ASN A 226 14.94 -6.79 -7.76
C ASN A 226 13.76 -5.80 -7.79
N SER A 227 13.72 -4.87 -8.74
CA SER A 227 12.58 -3.97 -8.93
C SER A 227 11.34 -4.72 -9.44
N VAL A 228 10.14 -4.12 -9.36
CA VAL A 228 8.92 -4.73 -9.93
C VAL A 228 9.07 -4.98 -11.43
N PHE A 229 9.65 -4.02 -12.16
CA PHE A 229 9.97 -4.22 -13.58
C PHE A 229 10.91 -5.40 -13.81
N GLY A 230 12.01 -5.46 -13.05
CA GLY A 230 13.04 -6.46 -13.22
C GLY A 230 12.67 -7.86 -12.71
N SER A 231 11.82 -7.98 -11.69
CA SER A 231 11.48 -9.26 -11.05
C SER A 231 10.11 -9.81 -11.47
N VAL A 232 9.21 -8.95 -11.94
CA VAL A 232 7.83 -9.33 -12.31
C VAL A 232 7.58 -9.05 -13.79
N GLU A 233 7.61 -7.79 -14.21
CA GLU A 233 7.04 -7.38 -15.50
C GLU A 233 7.80 -8.00 -16.68
N ILE A 234 9.13 -7.85 -16.72
CA ILE A 234 9.96 -8.41 -17.79
C ILE A 234 9.82 -9.93 -17.92
N PHE A 235 9.58 -10.61 -16.79
CA PHE A 235 9.45 -12.06 -16.75
C PHE A 235 8.04 -12.57 -17.10
N ASN A 236 7.06 -11.68 -17.17
CA ASN A 236 5.68 -12.00 -17.56
C ASN A 236 5.30 -11.51 -18.97
N LEU A 237 6.21 -10.82 -19.67
CA LEU A 237 6.07 -10.56 -21.10
C LEU A 237 6.05 -11.88 -21.89
N ARG A 238 5.07 -12.01 -22.77
CA ARG A 238 4.83 -13.21 -23.58
C ARG A 238 5.57 -13.12 -24.93
N PRO A 239 6.66 -13.89 -25.17
CA PRO A 239 7.45 -13.80 -26.40
C PRO A 239 6.66 -14.06 -27.68
N GLU A 240 5.58 -14.84 -27.60
CA GLU A 240 4.68 -15.11 -28.70
C GLU A 240 3.79 -13.92 -29.09
N LYS A 241 3.70 -12.89 -28.22
CA LYS A 241 2.95 -11.65 -28.45
C LYS A 241 3.84 -10.42 -28.55
N VAL A 242 4.97 -10.41 -27.84
CA VAL A 242 5.90 -9.28 -27.72
C VAL A 242 7.15 -9.60 -28.52
N HIS A 243 7.41 -8.82 -29.56
CA HIS A 243 8.53 -9.05 -30.48
C HIS A 243 9.72 -8.14 -30.16
N THR A 244 9.47 -6.98 -29.54
CA THR A 244 10.49 -5.96 -29.28
C THR A 244 10.25 -5.29 -27.95
N VAL A 245 11.33 -5.17 -27.16
CA VAL A 245 11.41 -4.35 -25.96
C VAL A 245 12.26 -3.12 -26.30
N GLN A 246 11.61 -1.97 -26.39
CA GLN A 246 12.22 -0.68 -26.68
C GLN A 246 12.45 0.12 -25.39
N VAL A 247 13.71 0.27 -25.00
CA VAL A 247 14.13 0.94 -23.77
C VAL A 247 14.56 2.38 -24.06
N TRP A 248 14.05 3.30 -23.26
CA TRP A 248 14.44 4.71 -23.23
C TRP A 248 15.14 5.01 -21.90
N VAL A 249 16.46 5.20 -21.94
CA VAL A 249 17.23 5.58 -20.76
C VAL A 249 17.25 7.10 -20.66
N MET A 250 16.50 7.65 -19.71
CA MET A 250 16.30 9.09 -19.57
C MET A 250 17.15 9.65 -18.44
N GLN A 251 18.04 10.58 -18.76
CA GLN A 251 18.83 11.32 -17.77
C GLN A 251 18.14 12.64 -17.41
N ASP A 252 18.19 13.06 -16.15
CA ASP A 252 17.75 14.38 -15.71
C ASP A 252 18.60 15.49 -16.33
N ILE A 253 17.97 16.63 -16.58
CA ILE A 253 18.66 17.84 -17.04
C ILE A 253 19.57 18.37 -15.92
N GLY A 254 20.81 18.71 -16.25
CA GLY A 254 21.77 19.32 -15.31
C GLY A 254 22.37 18.35 -14.28
N LYS A 255 21.99 17.07 -14.27
CA LYS A 255 22.68 16.05 -13.48
C LYS A 255 23.87 15.48 -14.26
N GLY A 256 24.95 15.17 -13.53
CA GLY A 256 26.16 14.56 -14.09
C GLY A 256 25.88 13.20 -14.75
N PRO A 257 26.85 12.66 -15.53
CA PRO A 257 26.63 11.41 -16.23
C PRO A 257 26.38 10.29 -15.22
N SER A 258 25.27 9.61 -15.36
CA SER A 258 25.08 8.25 -14.89
C SER A 258 24.41 7.44 -16.00
N ASP A 259 24.35 6.13 -15.79
CA ASP A 259 24.43 5.08 -16.81
C ASP A 259 23.59 5.27 -18.10
N SER A 260 24.00 4.58 -19.16
CA SER A 260 23.44 4.72 -20.50
C SER A 260 23.06 3.36 -21.11
N CYS A 261 22.59 3.34 -22.35
CA CYS A 261 22.36 2.10 -23.09
C CYS A 261 23.59 1.17 -23.21
N SER A 262 24.81 1.70 -23.00
CA SER A 262 26.05 0.91 -22.98
C SER A 262 26.41 0.37 -21.59
N GLY A 263 25.59 0.64 -20.59
CA GLY A 263 25.78 0.28 -19.19
C GLY A 263 25.76 -1.21 -18.89
N SER A 264 26.42 -1.61 -17.80
CA SER A 264 26.40 -3.00 -17.33
C SER A 264 24.98 -3.47 -16.99
N SER A 265 24.21 -2.64 -16.30
CA SER A 265 22.82 -2.95 -15.93
C SER A 265 21.90 -3.10 -17.16
N LEU A 266 22.10 -2.28 -18.19
CA LEU A 266 21.37 -2.39 -19.47
C LEU A 266 21.82 -3.60 -20.29
N ASN A 267 23.09 -3.98 -20.21
CA ASN A 267 23.58 -5.22 -20.81
C ASN A 267 22.94 -6.45 -20.16
N GLU A 268 22.74 -6.45 -18.83
CA GLU A 268 22.00 -7.51 -18.14
C GLU A 268 20.55 -7.60 -18.64
N LEU A 269 19.84 -6.46 -18.73
CA LEU A 269 18.49 -6.42 -19.29
C LEU A 269 18.45 -6.93 -20.74
N LYS A 270 19.41 -6.53 -21.58
CA LYS A 270 19.55 -7.02 -22.96
C LYS A 270 19.70 -8.54 -23.01
N LEU A 271 20.51 -9.12 -22.12
CA LEU A 271 20.67 -10.57 -22.04
C LEU A 271 19.36 -11.27 -21.62
N ILE A 272 18.62 -10.72 -20.65
CA ILE A 272 17.32 -11.26 -20.23
C ILE A 272 16.32 -11.25 -21.39
N VAL A 273 16.21 -10.12 -22.10
CA VAL A 273 15.29 -9.94 -23.23
C VAL A 273 15.63 -10.90 -24.38
N ASN A 274 16.91 -10.96 -24.76
CA ASN A 274 17.37 -11.82 -25.86
C ASN A 274 17.18 -13.32 -25.53
N LYS A 275 17.46 -13.75 -24.28
CA LYS A 275 17.22 -15.14 -23.84
C LYS A 275 15.75 -15.56 -23.90
N ARG A 276 14.83 -14.60 -23.90
CA ARG A 276 13.39 -14.82 -24.04
C ARG A 276 12.90 -14.66 -25.48
N ASN A 277 13.79 -14.69 -26.47
CA ASN A 277 13.46 -14.58 -27.91
C ASN A 277 12.75 -13.27 -28.31
N MET A 278 13.04 -12.17 -27.60
CA MET A 278 12.55 -10.84 -27.93
C MET A 278 13.71 -9.95 -28.39
N THR A 279 13.42 -8.97 -29.25
CA THR A 279 14.43 -8.01 -29.71
C THR A 279 14.62 -6.90 -28.68
N PHE A 280 15.87 -6.63 -28.28
CA PHE A 280 16.20 -5.50 -27.42
C PHE A 280 16.66 -4.29 -28.24
N VAL A 281 15.99 -3.15 -28.06
CA VAL A 281 16.38 -1.85 -28.63
C VAL A 281 16.54 -0.85 -27.50
N CYS A 282 17.61 -0.07 -27.49
CA CYS A 282 17.84 0.95 -26.46
C CYS A 282 18.19 2.30 -27.07
N GLN A 283 17.60 3.36 -26.54
CA GLN A 283 17.88 4.73 -26.92
C GLN A 283 18.11 5.59 -25.67
N ASN A 284 19.25 6.29 -25.65
CA ASN A 284 19.50 7.32 -24.64
C ASN A 284 18.68 8.55 -24.97
N ASN A 285 18.07 9.15 -23.93
CA ASN A 285 17.46 10.47 -24.00
C ASN A 285 16.46 10.62 -25.15
N TYR A 286 15.50 9.69 -25.21
CA TYR A 286 14.46 9.64 -26.24
C TYR A 286 13.84 11.03 -26.46
N ARG A 287 13.95 11.53 -27.69
CA ARG A 287 13.76 12.94 -28.02
C ARG A 287 12.39 13.50 -27.58
N PRO A 288 11.25 12.82 -27.83
CA PRO A 288 9.95 13.28 -27.33
C PRO A 288 9.88 13.43 -25.79
N ALA A 289 10.37 12.45 -25.04
CA ALA A 289 10.40 12.54 -23.58
C ALA A 289 11.43 13.60 -23.09
N ARG A 290 12.54 13.78 -23.81
CA ARG A 290 13.51 14.85 -23.55
C ARG A 290 12.88 16.24 -23.70
N PHE A 291 12.01 16.45 -24.70
CA PHE A 291 11.27 17.71 -24.83
C PHE A 291 10.42 18.02 -23.60
N VAL A 292 9.72 17.02 -23.04
CA VAL A 292 8.94 17.19 -21.80
C VAL A 292 9.84 17.64 -20.64
N GLN A 293 11.04 17.06 -20.48
CA GLN A 293 12.00 17.51 -19.46
C GLN A 293 12.48 18.95 -19.68
N CYS A 294 12.63 19.35 -20.95
CA CYS A 294 13.09 20.68 -21.34
C CYS A 294 12.06 21.77 -21.09
N VAL A 295 10.76 21.46 -21.04
CA VAL A 295 9.71 22.44 -20.64
C VAL A 295 10.01 23.03 -19.26
N LYS A 296 10.55 22.24 -18.34
CA LYS A 296 10.92 22.70 -16.99
C LYS A 296 12.30 23.37 -16.92
N ASN A 297 13.13 23.21 -17.95
CA ASN A 297 14.52 23.67 -17.98
C ASN A 297 14.86 24.32 -19.34
N PRO A 298 14.09 25.31 -19.81
CA PRO A 298 14.19 25.81 -21.18
C PRO A 298 15.56 26.43 -21.50
N GLU A 299 16.19 27.08 -20.51
CA GLU A 299 17.46 27.78 -20.68
C GLU A 299 18.69 26.87 -20.60
N HIS A 300 18.51 25.60 -20.17
CA HIS A 300 19.62 24.68 -20.01
C HIS A 300 20.26 24.36 -21.37
N PRO A 301 21.61 24.33 -21.50
CA PRO A 301 22.27 24.15 -22.79
C PRO A 301 21.81 22.91 -23.58
N SER A 302 21.49 21.80 -22.91
CA SER A 302 20.98 20.58 -23.54
C SER A 302 19.56 20.68 -24.09
N CYS A 303 18.84 21.76 -23.78
CA CYS A 303 17.47 22.03 -24.20
C CYS A 303 17.37 23.14 -25.25
N ARG A 304 18.49 23.79 -25.58
CA ARG A 304 18.51 24.84 -26.60
C ARG A 304 18.22 24.24 -27.96
N SER A 305 17.17 24.72 -28.62
CA SER A 305 16.94 24.45 -30.03
C SER A 305 17.99 25.20 -30.85
N LYS A 306 18.69 24.50 -31.74
CA LYS A 306 19.41 25.17 -32.82
C LYS A 306 18.34 25.62 -33.82
N ILE A 307 17.84 26.83 -33.66
CA ILE A 307 17.06 27.52 -34.69
C ILE A 307 18.03 27.96 -35.78
#